data_AF-A6UNX5-F1
#
_entry.id   AF-A6UNX5-F1
#
_cell.length_a   1.000
_cell.length_b   1.000
_cell.length_c   1.000
_cell.angle_alpha   90.00
_cell.angle_beta   90.00
_cell.angle_gamma   90.00
#
_symmetry.space_group_name_H-M   'P 1'
#
loop_
_entity.id
_entity.type
_entity.pdbx_description
1 polymer ?
#
loop_
_entity_poly.entity_id
_entity_poly.type
_entity_poly.pdbx_seq_one_letter_code
_entity_poly.pdbx_strand_id
1 'polypeptide(L)'
;MLVSVANGQVIQEAWLGIYKYNGTYYDPLGGSFEGNSNYEGQHYYYSVISYVMDDGTTKRQVFKLEDNRGETSPAPTAVLDVKYPNGTTDTYFKQVPAQGSPQTVPQDELPIVTKIPLGSTISMVLNDNYRDNNYGDGLFLISISEDGSKIDIERKMHIGTPGFFHNNSLILTDRDTGEHIEIKMTYKPSGGQIDDIISIDVKNAISKLKNNLNGEEFISSLYPVLNPLSGNKPILKLPIQWYFNLAPFLMILYFLKYKLE
;
A
#
# COMPACT_ATOMS: atom_id res chain seq x y z
N MET A 1 1.79 -11.92 7.05
CA MET A 1 2.83 -11.16 7.78
C MET A 1 2.75 -9.75 7.17
N LEU A 2 2.59 -8.72 8.01
CA LEU A 2 2.11 -7.38 7.62
C LEU A 2 3.31 -6.41 7.47
N VAL A 3 3.23 -5.47 6.52
CA VAL A 3 4.19 -4.38 6.26
C VAL A 3 4.82 -3.89 7.55
N SER A 4 6.13 -4.02 7.73
CA SER A 4 6.78 -3.43 8.91
C SER A 4 7.06 -1.95 8.68
N VAL A 5 6.27 -1.08 9.30
CA VAL A 5 6.74 0.26 9.65
C VAL A 5 7.23 0.19 11.10
N ALA A 6 8.51 0.46 11.34
CA ALA A 6 9.09 0.45 12.68
C ALA A 6 8.78 1.77 13.41
N ASN A 7 8.63 1.70 14.73
CA ASN A 7 8.41 2.89 15.55
C ASN A 7 9.59 3.86 15.39
N GLY A 8 9.30 5.12 15.08
CA GLY A 8 10.27 6.18 14.89
C GLY A 8 10.72 6.42 13.45
N GLN A 9 10.28 5.61 12.48
CA GLN A 9 10.62 5.83 11.06
C GLN A 9 9.95 7.08 10.48
N VAL A 10 10.61 7.69 9.50
CA VAL A 10 10.06 8.78 8.70
C VAL A 10 10.36 8.58 7.22
N ILE A 11 9.53 9.16 6.36
CA ILE A 11 9.75 9.19 4.92
C ILE A 11 10.87 10.19 4.63
N GLN A 12 11.94 9.75 3.96
CA GLN A 12 12.98 10.64 3.44
C GLN A 12 12.71 11.07 2.00
N GLU A 13 12.17 10.15 1.19
CA GLU A 13 11.87 10.42 -0.21
C GLU A 13 10.52 9.83 -0.61
N ALA A 14 9.81 10.52 -1.48
CA ALA A 14 8.64 9.98 -2.17
C ALA A 14 8.88 10.04 -3.67
N TRP A 15 8.48 9.00 -4.36
CA TRP A 15 8.62 8.86 -5.81
C TRP A 15 7.28 8.47 -6.41
N LEU A 16 6.88 9.15 -7.47
CA LEU A 16 5.68 8.84 -8.23
C LEU A 16 6.08 8.22 -9.56
N GLY A 17 5.51 7.07 -9.86
CA GLY A 17 5.63 6.40 -11.15
C GLY A 17 4.28 6.30 -11.83
N ILE A 18 4.26 6.61 -13.12
CA ILE A 18 3.06 6.58 -13.97
C ILE A 18 3.36 5.75 -15.21
N TYR A 19 2.51 4.78 -15.47
CA TYR A 19 2.79 3.73 -16.45
C TYR A 19 1.55 3.39 -17.28
N LYS A 20 1.79 2.86 -18.47
CA LYS A 20 0.80 2.10 -19.24
C LYS A 20 1.08 0.61 -19.03
N TYR A 21 0.06 -0.14 -18.62
CA TYR A 21 0.20 -1.59 -18.46
C TYR A 21 0.53 -2.27 -19.80
N ASN A 22 1.54 -3.14 -19.76
CA ASN A 22 2.08 -3.84 -20.92
C ASN A 22 2.25 -5.35 -20.64
N GLY A 23 1.60 -5.89 -19.61
CA GLY A 23 1.81 -7.26 -19.13
C GLY A 23 2.68 -7.37 -17.86
N THR A 24 3.28 -6.27 -17.41
CA THR A 24 4.09 -6.22 -16.18
C THR A 24 3.85 -4.90 -15.44
N TYR A 25 3.80 -4.96 -14.11
CA TYR A 25 3.69 -3.77 -13.27
C TYR A 25 5.06 -3.32 -12.79
N TYR A 26 5.29 -2.01 -12.77
CA TYR A 26 6.55 -1.38 -12.40
C TYR A 26 6.36 -0.33 -11.31
N ASP A 27 7.35 -0.22 -10.42
CA ASP A 27 7.46 0.83 -9.42
C ASP A 27 8.47 1.91 -9.86
N PRO A 28 8.37 3.17 -9.36
CA PRO A 28 9.25 4.27 -9.75
C PRO A 28 10.72 4.08 -9.37
N LEU A 29 11.07 3.04 -8.60
CA LEU A 29 12.44 2.72 -8.20
C LEU A 29 13.01 1.55 -9.00
N GLY A 30 12.40 1.23 -10.15
CA GLY A 30 12.90 0.26 -11.13
C GLY A 30 12.58 -1.21 -10.83
N GLY A 31 11.66 -1.48 -9.89
CA GLY A 31 11.23 -2.83 -9.54
C GLY A 31 9.95 -3.24 -10.26
N SER A 32 9.78 -4.53 -10.52
CA SER A 32 8.51 -5.09 -10.98
C SER A 32 7.73 -5.69 -9.81
N PHE A 33 6.42 -5.85 -9.97
CA PHE A 33 5.59 -6.50 -8.96
C PHE A 33 4.35 -7.19 -9.50
N GLU A 34 3.80 -8.07 -8.66
CA GLU A 34 2.55 -8.76 -8.93
C GLU A 34 1.36 -7.82 -8.77
N GLY A 35 0.45 -7.88 -9.73
CA GLY A 35 -0.81 -7.16 -9.69
C GLY A 35 -1.87 -7.96 -10.45
N ASN A 36 -3.07 -7.43 -10.50
CA ASN A 36 -4.17 -8.01 -11.24
C ASN A 36 -4.97 -6.92 -11.97
N SER A 37 -5.64 -7.34 -13.04
CA SER A 37 -6.48 -6.43 -13.80
C SER A 37 -7.67 -7.14 -14.37
N ASN A 38 -8.84 -6.63 -14.02
CA ASN A 38 -10.10 -6.84 -14.70
C ASN A 38 -10.46 -5.63 -15.59
N TYR A 39 -9.52 -4.73 -15.85
CA TYR A 39 -9.74 -3.53 -16.66
C TYR A 39 -9.96 -3.90 -18.12
N GLU A 40 -11.08 -3.45 -18.69
CA GLU A 40 -11.45 -3.78 -20.08
C GLU A 40 -11.12 -2.65 -21.09
N GLY A 41 -10.62 -1.51 -20.62
CA GLY A 41 -10.28 -0.36 -21.47
C GLY A 41 -9.00 -0.54 -22.29
N GLN A 42 -8.91 0.17 -23.41
CA GLN A 42 -7.78 0.05 -24.34
C GLN A 42 -6.47 0.65 -23.79
N HIS A 43 -6.57 1.59 -22.86
CA HIS A 43 -5.42 2.26 -22.28
C HIS A 43 -5.45 2.16 -20.77
N TYR A 44 -4.89 1.08 -20.24
CA TYR A 44 -4.77 0.92 -18.80
C TYR A 44 -3.56 1.70 -18.28
N TYR A 45 -3.81 2.91 -17.81
CA TYR A 45 -2.83 3.71 -17.09
C TYR A 45 -2.95 3.48 -15.60
N TYR A 46 -1.81 3.38 -14.91
CA TYR A 46 -1.78 3.22 -13.47
C TYR A 46 -0.66 4.05 -12.84
N SER A 47 -0.86 4.41 -11.58
CA SER A 47 0.10 5.15 -10.77
C SER A 47 0.55 4.34 -9.55
N VAL A 48 1.83 4.49 -9.21
CA VAL A 48 2.44 3.87 -8.03
C VAL A 48 3.23 4.95 -7.29
N ILE A 49 3.08 5.01 -5.97
CA ILE A 49 3.92 5.88 -5.14
C ILE A 49 4.86 5.00 -4.31
N SER A 50 6.14 5.30 -4.29
CA SER A 50 7.13 4.64 -3.45
C SER A 50 7.69 5.62 -2.42
N TYR A 51 7.66 5.22 -1.15
CA TYR A 51 8.21 5.95 -0.03
C TYR A 51 9.51 5.28 0.41
N VAL A 52 10.62 6.00 0.34
CA VAL A 52 11.91 5.57 0.87
C VAL A 52 11.99 6.08 2.31
N MET A 53 12.11 5.13 3.23
CA MET A 53 12.19 5.36 4.67
C MET A 53 13.62 5.78 5.08
N ASP A 54 13.75 6.35 6.27
CA ASP A 54 15.04 6.77 6.83
C ASP A 54 16.02 5.64 7.16
N ASP A 55 15.52 4.42 7.32
CA ASP A 55 16.33 3.21 7.43
C ASP A 55 16.69 2.58 6.07
N GLY A 56 16.29 3.20 4.97
CA GLY A 56 16.53 2.75 3.60
C GLY A 56 15.51 1.75 3.06
N THR A 57 14.56 1.26 3.88
CA THR A 57 13.49 0.39 3.39
C THR A 57 12.54 1.18 2.48
N THR A 58 11.84 0.47 1.59
CA THR A 58 10.85 1.10 0.69
C THR A 58 9.45 0.56 0.92
N LYS A 59 8.48 1.46 1.06
CA LYS A 59 7.06 1.13 1.03
C LYS A 59 6.44 1.57 -0.29
N ARG A 60 5.82 0.63 -1.00
CA ARG A 60 5.05 0.90 -2.22
C ARG A 60 3.58 1.07 -1.87
N GLN A 61 2.97 2.12 -2.39
CA GLN A 61 1.55 2.40 -2.31
C GLN A 61 0.89 2.23 -3.67
N VAL A 62 -0.22 1.50 -3.67
CA VAL A 62 -1.16 1.42 -4.80
C VAL A 62 -2.58 1.50 -4.28
N PHE A 63 -3.51 2.00 -5.10
CA PHE A 63 -4.94 1.79 -4.85
C PHE A 63 -5.38 0.48 -5.47
N LYS A 64 -6.39 -0.14 -4.89
CA LYS A 64 -7.08 -1.30 -5.45
C LYS A 64 -8.55 -0.96 -5.63
N LEU A 65 -9.09 -1.34 -6.77
CA LEU A 65 -10.50 -1.23 -7.11
C LEU A 65 -11.12 -2.63 -7.18
N GLU A 66 -12.29 -2.80 -6.56
CA GLU A 66 -13.14 -3.98 -6.73
C GLU A 66 -14.58 -3.56 -7.02
N ASP A 67 -15.12 -4.07 -8.11
CA ASP A 67 -16.52 -3.87 -8.52
C ASP A 67 -17.12 -5.16 -9.11
N ASN A 68 -18.29 -5.07 -9.73
CA ASN A 68 -18.96 -6.23 -10.32
C ASN A 68 -18.27 -6.81 -11.57
N ARG A 69 -17.21 -6.17 -12.08
CA ARG A 69 -16.37 -6.69 -13.17
C ARG A 69 -15.12 -7.39 -12.66
N GLY A 70 -14.79 -7.23 -11.39
CA GLY A 70 -13.69 -7.91 -10.71
C GLY A 70 -12.76 -6.95 -9.99
N GLU A 71 -11.51 -7.39 -9.83
CA GLU A 71 -10.49 -6.70 -9.04
C GLU A 71 -9.37 -6.17 -9.95
N THR A 72 -8.98 -4.92 -9.74
CA THR A 72 -7.84 -4.31 -10.43
C THR A 72 -6.92 -3.62 -9.43
N SER A 73 -5.68 -4.08 -9.38
CA SER A 73 -4.61 -3.56 -8.54
C SER A 73 -3.29 -3.55 -9.32
N PRO A 74 -2.71 -2.37 -9.60
CA PRO A 74 -3.13 -1.04 -9.16
C PRO A 74 -4.40 -0.54 -9.86
N ALA A 75 -5.27 0.19 -9.17
CA ALA A 75 -6.45 0.80 -9.75
C ALA A 75 -6.09 1.73 -10.93
N PRO A 76 -6.87 1.77 -12.02
CA PRO A 76 -6.57 2.62 -13.15
C PRO A 76 -6.65 4.10 -12.77
N THR A 77 -5.77 4.93 -13.33
CA THR A 77 -5.71 6.37 -13.05
C THR A 77 -6.26 7.17 -14.22
N ALA A 78 -7.18 8.09 -13.94
CA ALA A 78 -7.85 8.92 -14.94
C ALA A 78 -7.30 10.36 -15.02
N VAL A 79 -7.03 10.97 -13.86
CA VAL A 79 -6.45 12.32 -13.72
C VAL A 79 -5.39 12.26 -12.63
N LEU A 80 -4.29 12.97 -12.82
CA LEU A 80 -3.22 13.05 -11.82
C LEU A 80 -2.52 14.40 -11.91
N ASP A 81 -2.52 15.12 -10.79
CA ASP A 81 -1.79 16.35 -10.56
C ASP A 81 -0.92 16.24 -9.29
N VAL A 82 0.20 16.94 -9.27
CA VAL A 82 1.04 17.11 -8.09
C VAL A 82 1.16 18.59 -7.79
N LYS A 83 0.70 19.00 -6.60
CA LYS A 83 0.94 20.34 -6.06
C LYS A 83 2.15 20.30 -5.13
N TYR A 84 3.20 21.02 -5.49
CA TYR A 84 4.44 21.10 -4.73
C TYR A 84 4.34 22.11 -3.57
N PRO A 85 5.27 22.07 -2.59
CA PRO A 85 5.25 22.98 -1.43
C PRO A 85 5.35 24.46 -1.81
N ASN A 86 6.02 24.77 -2.92
CA ASN A 86 6.10 26.14 -3.45
C ASN A 86 4.78 26.64 -4.09
N GLY A 87 3.73 25.82 -4.11
CA GLY A 87 2.42 26.12 -4.67
C GLY A 87 2.28 25.87 -6.17
N THR A 88 3.35 25.47 -6.87
CA THR A 88 3.28 25.07 -8.29
C THR A 88 2.57 23.73 -8.44
N THR A 89 1.89 23.53 -9.58
CA THR A 89 1.17 22.29 -9.88
C THR A 89 1.62 21.76 -11.23
N ASP A 90 2.08 20.51 -11.25
CA ASP A 90 2.30 19.76 -12.49
C ASP A 90 1.13 18.82 -12.74
N THR A 91 0.64 18.79 -13.97
CA THR A 91 -0.39 17.84 -14.40
C THR A 91 0.23 16.75 -15.26
N TYR A 92 0.01 15.50 -14.89
CA TYR A 92 0.55 14.33 -15.61
C TYR A 92 -0.51 13.60 -16.44
N PHE A 93 -1.76 13.56 -15.96
CA PHE A 93 -2.90 13.03 -16.72
C PHE A 93 -4.05 14.03 -16.73
N LYS A 94 -4.65 14.22 -17.90
CA LYS A 94 -5.91 14.96 -18.05
C LYS A 94 -6.95 14.09 -18.74
N GLN A 95 -8.21 14.31 -18.38
CA GLN A 95 -9.32 13.87 -19.21
C GLN A 95 -9.60 14.95 -20.25
N VAL A 96 -9.41 14.63 -21.52
CA VAL A 96 -9.75 15.51 -22.63
C VAL A 96 -11.11 15.11 -23.20
N PRO A 97 -12.01 16.07 -23.51
CA PRO A 97 -13.26 15.75 -24.20
C PRO A 97 -12.96 15.11 -25.57
N ALA A 98 -13.42 13.88 -25.79
CA ALA A 98 -13.49 13.27 -27.12
C ALA A 98 -14.97 13.14 -27.53
N GLN A 99 -15.25 12.99 -28.83
CA GLN A 99 -16.61 12.83 -29.34
C GLN A 99 -17.30 11.62 -28.66
N GLY A 100 -18.17 11.89 -27.69
CA GLY A 100 -18.97 10.90 -26.96
C GLY A 100 -18.53 10.64 -25.51
N SER A 101 -17.24 10.76 -25.16
CA SER A 101 -16.76 10.53 -23.78
C SER A 101 -15.36 11.10 -23.55
N PRO A 102 -15.06 11.70 -22.38
CA PRO A 102 -13.70 12.08 -22.02
C PRO A 102 -12.70 10.92 -22.14
N GLN A 103 -11.46 11.17 -22.51
CA GLN A 103 -10.41 10.16 -22.54
C GLN A 103 -9.22 10.63 -21.71
N THR A 104 -8.67 9.75 -20.88
CA THR A 104 -7.40 10.01 -20.19
C THR A 104 -6.24 10.04 -21.17
N VAL A 105 -5.49 11.14 -21.15
CA VAL A 105 -4.33 11.35 -22.01
C VAL A 105 -3.12 11.77 -21.15
N PRO A 106 -1.98 11.05 -21.26
CA PRO A 106 -0.73 11.49 -20.63
C PRO A 106 -0.29 12.83 -21.19
N GLN A 107 0.24 13.69 -20.33
CA GLN A 107 0.79 14.98 -20.75
C GLN A 107 2.23 14.85 -21.31
N ASP A 108 2.91 13.74 -21.01
CA ASP A 108 4.28 13.42 -21.47
C ASP A 108 4.40 11.97 -21.93
N GLU A 109 5.57 11.59 -22.48
CA GLU A 109 5.86 10.20 -22.85
C GLU A 109 5.96 9.29 -21.61
N LEU A 110 5.34 8.11 -21.68
CA LEU A 110 5.35 7.13 -20.60
C LEU A 110 6.55 6.16 -20.72
N PRO A 111 7.13 5.68 -19.60
CA PRO A 111 6.72 5.96 -18.23
C PRO A 111 7.19 7.32 -17.72
N ILE A 112 6.38 7.94 -16.86
CA ILE A 112 6.77 9.17 -16.16
C ILE A 112 7.18 8.78 -14.74
N VAL A 113 8.41 9.10 -14.36
CA VAL A 113 8.96 8.85 -13.03
C VAL A 113 9.51 10.14 -12.48
N THR A 114 9.04 10.55 -11.31
CA THR A 114 9.43 11.82 -10.70
C THR A 114 9.57 11.70 -9.20
N LYS A 115 10.52 12.45 -8.63
CA LYS A 115 10.67 12.61 -7.19
C LYS A 115 9.66 13.65 -6.72
N ILE A 116 8.88 13.29 -5.70
CA ILE A 116 7.90 14.16 -5.07
C ILE A 116 8.52 14.74 -3.78
N PRO A 117 8.73 16.06 -3.70
CA PRO A 117 9.15 16.70 -2.45
C PRO A 117 8.18 16.40 -1.31
N LEU A 118 8.69 16.21 -0.10
CA LEU A 118 7.88 16.18 1.12
C LEU A 118 7.12 17.51 1.26
N GLY A 119 5.92 17.48 1.82
CA GLY A 119 4.99 18.62 1.84
C GLY A 119 4.13 18.76 0.57
N SER A 120 4.32 17.91 -0.44
CA SER A 120 3.48 17.92 -1.64
C SER A 120 2.12 17.25 -1.40
N THR A 121 1.14 17.62 -2.22
CA THR A 121 -0.15 16.94 -2.33
C THR A 121 -0.35 16.40 -3.74
N ILE A 122 -0.65 15.11 -3.84
CA ILE A 122 -1.02 14.44 -5.09
C ILE A 122 -2.55 14.42 -5.16
N SER A 123 -3.10 14.99 -6.23
CA SER A 123 -4.53 14.94 -6.56
C SER A 123 -4.73 13.90 -7.64
N MET A 124 -5.56 12.90 -7.37
CA MET A 124 -5.74 11.75 -8.24
C MET A 124 -7.22 11.42 -8.39
N VAL A 125 -7.63 11.11 -9.60
CA VAL A 125 -8.93 10.52 -9.89
C VAL A 125 -8.68 9.13 -10.44
N LEU A 126 -9.30 8.12 -9.84
CA LEU A 126 -9.22 6.74 -10.31
C LEU A 126 -10.32 6.47 -11.34
N ASN A 127 -10.06 5.58 -12.29
CA ASN A 127 -11.04 5.06 -13.23
C ASN A 127 -11.73 3.81 -12.67
N ASP A 128 -12.87 3.44 -13.25
CA ASP A 128 -13.48 2.14 -12.94
C ASP A 128 -12.85 0.99 -13.76
N ASN A 129 -13.41 -0.22 -13.69
CA ASN A 129 -12.96 -1.36 -14.51
C ASN A 129 -13.51 -1.36 -15.94
N TYR A 130 -14.37 -0.40 -16.29
CA TYR A 130 -15.12 -0.46 -17.53
C TYR A 130 -14.26 -0.07 -18.74
N ARG A 131 -14.86 -0.20 -19.93
CA ARG A 131 -14.19 -0.05 -21.22
C ARG A 131 -13.88 1.38 -21.58
N ASP A 132 -14.35 2.33 -20.78
CA ASP A 132 -14.11 3.73 -20.99
C ASP A 132 -13.05 4.27 -20.03
N ASN A 133 -12.18 5.11 -20.57
CA ASN A 133 -11.18 5.83 -19.79
C ASN A 133 -11.75 7.15 -19.22
N ASN A 134 -13.08 7.25 -19.09
CA ASN A 134 -13.79 8.50 -18.89
C ASN A 134 -14.29 8.70 -17.45
N TYR A 135 -14.15 7.69 -16.59
CA TYR A 135 -14.82 7.65 -15.31
C TYR A 135 -13.92 8.11 -14.17
N GLY A 136 -14.52 8.75 -13.16
CA GLY A 136 -13.82 9.23 -11.98
C GLY A 136 -14.44 8.68 -10.70
N ASP A 137 -13.82 7.65 -10.11
CA ASP A 137 -14.29 7.01 -8.89
C ASP A 137 -13.85 7.75 -7.62
N GLY A 138 -14.19 9.04 -7.56
CA GLY A 138 -13.81 9.92 -6.48
C GLY A 138 -12.47 10.61 -6.71
N LEU A 139 -12.31 11.73 -6.00
CA LEU A 139 -11.09 12.49 -5.92
C LEU A 139 -10.31 12.04 -4.67
N PHE A 140 -9.06 11.68 -4.88
CA PHE A 140 -8.11 11.30 -3.83
C PHE A 140 -7.07 12.41 -3.70
N LEU A 141 -6.94 12.97 -2.51
CA LEU A 141 -5.92 13.96 -2.17
C LEU A 141 -4.95 13.31 -1.20
N ILE A 142 -3.75 13.00 -1.67
CA ILE A 142 -2.70 12.31 -0.91
C ILE A 142 -1.65 13.34 -0.53
N SER A 143 -1.61 13.74 0.73
CA SER A 143 -0.66 14.72 1.26
C SER A 143 0.41 14.03 2.07
N ILE A 144 1.67 14.34 1.77
CA ILE A 144 2.83 13.84 2.51
C ILE A 144 3.33 14.99 3.38
N SER A 145 3.49 14.78 4.69
CA SER A 145 3.95 15.85 5.58
C SER A 145 5.38 16.30 5.23
N GLU A 146 5.69 17.57 5.50
CA GLU A 146 7.03 18.13 5.24
C GLU A 146 8.15 17.41 6.00
N ASP A 147 7.84 16.88 7.19
CA ASP A 147 8.76 16.13 8.03
C ASP A 147 8.76 14.62 7.73
N GLY A 148 7.97 14.16 6.76
CA GLY A 148 7.86 12.76 6.37
C GLY A 148 7.23 11.83 7.43
N SER A 149 6.71 12.38 8.52
CA SER A 149 6.13 11.59 9.61
C SER A 149 4.72 11.04 9.30
N LYS A 150 4.04 11.60 8.30
CA LYS A 150 2.63 11.33 8.04
C LYS A 150 2.26 11.35 6.56
N ILE A 151 1.30 10.50 6.20
CA ILE A 151 0.56 10.59 4.93
C ILE A 151 -0.93 10.71 5.27
N ASP A 152 -1.59 11.72 4.72
CA ASP A 152 -3.04 11.91 4.81
C ASP A 152 -3.67 11.72 3.43
N ILE A 153 -4.73 10.93 3.36
CA ILE A 153 -5.49 10.66 2.14
C ILE A 153 -6.94 11.07 2.39
N GLU A 154 -7.40 12.08 1.68
CA GLU A 154 -8.82 12.43 1.64
C GLU A 154 -9.45 11.85 0.38
N ARG A 155 -10.52 11.07 0.53
CA ARG A 155 -11.34 10.59 -0.59
C ARG A 155 -12.68 11.31 -0.57
N LYS A 156 -12.97 12.02 -1.65
CA LYS A 156 -14.21 12.79 -1.82
C LYS A 156 -14.91 12.41 -3.12
N MET A 157 -16.17 12.79 -3.25
CA MET A 157 -16.87 12.71 -4.53
C MET A 157 -16.19 13.58 -5.59
N HIS A 158 -15.94 13.01 -6.78
CA HIS A 158 -15.50 13.79 -7.92
C HIS A 158 -16.71 14.54 -8.52
N ILE A 159 -16.54 15.84 -8.78
CA ILE A 159 -17.64 16.70 -9.24
C ILE A 159 -18.03 16.29 -10.67
N GLY A 160 -19.32 16.08 -10.90
CA GLY A 160 -19.87 15.78 -12.24
C GLY A 160 -20.05 14.29 -12.57
N THR A 161 -19.68 13.38 -11.67
CA THR A 161 -19.84 11.92 -11.86
C THR A 161 -20.80 11.34 -10.82
N PRO A 162 -22.08 11.06 -11.14
CA PRO A 162 -22.92 10.27 -10.26
C PRO A 162 -22.28 8.88 -10.11
N GLY A 163 -21.89 8.55 -8.88
CA GLY A 163 -21.11 7.35 -8.55
C GLY A 163 -21.74 6.04 -9.04
N PHE A 164 -20.94 5.10 -9.57
CA PHE A 164 -21.24 3.67 -9.63
C PHE A 164 -20.72 2.95 -8.38
N PHE A 165 -20.99 1.64 -8.27
CA PHE A 165 -20.68 0.83 -7.10
C PHE A 165 -19.23 0.35 -7.11
N HIS A 166 -18.41 0.80 -6.16
CA HIS A 166 -17.03 0.32 -6.05
C HIS A 166 -16.54 0.26 -4.60
N ASN A 167 -15.74 -0.77 -4.33
CA ASN A 167 -14.86 -0.83 -3.18
C ASN A 167 -13.48 -0.32 -3.57
N ASN A 168 -12.95 0.63 -2.80
CA ASN A 168 -11.57 1.05 -2.92
C ASN A 168 -10.80 0.63 -1.68
N SER A 169 -9.55 0.26 -1.89
CA SER A 169 -8.62 0.01 -0.79
C SER A 169 -7.28 0.64 -1.08
N LEU A 170 -6.62 1.11 -0.03
CA LEU A 170 -5.21 1.47 -0.08
C LEU A 170 -4.40 0.22 0.23
N ILE A 171 -3.44 -0.12 -0.63
CA ILE A 171 -2.47 -1.17 -0.37
C ILE A 171 -1.11 -0.51 -0.17
N LEU A 172 -0.53 -0.75 1.00
CA LEU A 172 0.87 -0.48 1.26
C LEU A 172 1.60 -1.81 1.27
N THR A 173 2.72 -1.90 0.55
CA THR A 173 3.55 -3.10 0.44
C THR A 173 4.99 -2.75 0.80
N ASP A 174 5.60 -3.53 1.68
CA ASP A 174 7.04 -3.52 1.87
C ASP A 174 7.70 -4.13 0.62
N ARG A 175 8.56 -3.35 -0.05
CA ARG A 175 9.11 -3.75 -1.36
C ARG A 175 10.03 -4.95 -1.26
N ASP A 176 10.80 -5.06 -0.18
CA ASP A 176 11.85 -6.07 -0.04
C ASP A 176 11.28 -7.43 0.39
N THR A 177 10.23 -7.41 1.21
CA THR A 177 9.59 -8.62 1.75
C THR A 177 8.33 -9.03 0.98
N GLY A 178 7.69 -8.10 0.27
CA GLY A 178 6.40 -8.31 -0.39
C GLY A 178 5.20 -8.34 0.56
N GLU A 179 5.43 -8.16 1.86
CA GLU A 179 4.37 -8.08 2.86
C GLU A 179 3.53 -6.83 2.66
N HIS A 180 2.20 -6.93 2.82
CA HIS A 180 1.30 -5.82 2.56
C HIS A 180 0.19 -5.68 3.62
N ILE A 181 -0.36 -4.48 3.72
CA ILE A 181 -1.57 -4.15 4.47
C ILE A 181 -2.57 -3.53 3.50
N GLU A 182 -3.82 -3.95 3.62
CA GLU A 182 -4.94 -3.40 2.87
C GLU A 182 -5.84 -2.61 3.83
N ILE A 183 -5.96 -1.31 3.60
CA ILE A 183 -6.88 -0.42 4.32
C ILE A 183 -8.11 -0.27 3.42
N LYS A 184 -9.17 -0.98 3.77
CA LYS A 184 -10.46 -0.94 3.05
C LYS A 184 -11.19 0.36 3.36
N MET A 185 -11.61 1.07 2.33
CA MET A 185 -12.35 2.32 2.45
C MET A 185 -13.85 2.07 2.55
N THR A 186 -14.62 3.12 2.86
CA THR A 186 -16.08 3.02 2.88
C THR A 186 -16.60 2.65 1.50
N TYR A 187 -17.51 1.68 1.46
CA TYR A 187 -18.23 1.33 0.24
C TYR A 187 -19.04 2.52 -0.29
N LYS A 188 -18.94 2.74 -1.60
CA LYS A 188 -19.70 3.78 -2.30
C LYS A 188 -20.97 3.18 -2.91
N PRO A 189 -22.18 3.46 -2.38
CA PRO A 189 -23.39 3.12 -3.09
C PRO A 189 -23.58 4.05 -4.30
N SER A 190 -24.27 3.59 -5.33
CA SER A 190 -24.60 4.39 -6.51
C SER A 190 -25.26 5.71 -6.11
N GLY A 191 -24.73 6.84 -6.62
CA GLY A 191 -25.21 8.19 -6.27
C GLY A 191 -24.98 8.61 -4.81
N GLY A 192 -24.28 7.79 -4.01
CA GLY A 192 -23.94 8.08 -2.63
C GLY A 192 -22.85 9.13 -2.48
N GLN A 193 -22.76 9.71 -1.29
CA GLN A 193 -21.64 10.58 -0.89
C GLN A 193 -20.49 9.73 -0.34
N ILE A 194 -19.26 10.23 -0.46
CA ILE A 194 -18.06 9.70 0.22
C ILE A 194 -17.32 10.89 0.82
N ASP A 195 -16.87 10.72 2.05
CA ASP A 195 -15.94 11.61 2.74
C ASP A 195 -15.11 10.76 3.72
N ASP A 196 -14.13 10.05 3.16
CA ASP A 196 -13.20 9.23 3.94
C ASP A 196 -11.89 10.00 4.13
N ILE A 197 -11.32 9.91 5.33
CA ILE A 197 -9.96 10.37 5.64
C ILE A 197 -9.17 9.17 6.15
N ILE A 198 -8.08 8.82 5.44
CA ILE A 198 -7.07 7.89 5.93
C ILE A 198 -5.87 8.70 6.40
N SER A 199 -5.45 8.49 7.64
CA SER A 199 -4.23 9.06 8.21
C SER A 199 -3.26 7.93 8.53
N ILE A 200 -2.11 7.91 7.87
CA ILE A 200 -1.00 7.02 8.15
C ILE A 200 0.02 7.81 8.96
N ASP A 201 0.10 7.52 10.25
CA ASP A 201 1.16 7.97 11.12
C ASP A 201 2.32 6.98 10.99
N VAL A 202 3.26 7.34 10.12
CA VAL A 202 4.44 6.52 9.82
C VAL A 202 5.29 6.37 11.06
N LYS A 203 5.49 7.49 11.77
CA LYS A 203 6.33 7.53 12.97
C LYS A 203 5.85 6.60 14.05
N ASN A 204 4.54 6.54 14.29
CA ASN A 204 3.96 5.65 15.30
C ASN A 204 3.54 4.29 14.74
N ALA A 205 3.68 4.08 13.42
CA ALA A 205 3.22 2.90 12.68
C ALA A 205 1.73 2.59 12.95
N ILE A 206 0.87 3.59 12.77
CA ILE A 206 -0.58 3.48 12.96
C ILE A 206 -1.28 4.03 11.73
N SER A 207 -2.32 3.36 11.26
CA SER A 207 -3.28 3.96 10.33
C SER A 207 -4.64 4.14 10.98
N LYS A 208 -5.32 5.23 10.60
CA LYS A 208 -6.69 5.53 10.99
C LYS A 208 -7.50 5.80 9.76
N LEU A 209 -8.65 5.16 9.63
CA LEU A 209 -9.69 5.50 8.65
C LEU A 209 -10.84 6.13 9.42
N LYS A 210 -11.26 7.31 8.97
CA LYS A 210 -12.45 7.99 9.48
C LYS A 210 -13.41 8.27 8.34
N ASN A 211 -14.66 7.85 8.49
CA ASN A 211 -15.75 8.24 7.61
C ASN A 211 -16.46 9.45 8.24
N ASN A 212 -16.36 10.61 7.61
CA ASN A 212 -16.94 11.85 8.14
C ASN A 212 -18.47 11.93 8.00
N LEU A 213 -19.08 11.09 7.15
CA LEU A 213 -20.53 11.11 6.93
C LEU A 213 -21.31 10.50 8.10
N ASN A 214 -20.76 9.43 8.69
CA ASN A 214 -21.38 8.71 9.81
C ASN A 214 -20.57 8.77 11.11
N GLY A 215 -19.35 9.30 11.06
CA GLY A 215 -18.45 9.43 12.20
C GLY A 215 -17.74 8.13 12.61
N GLU A 216 -17.84 7.07 11.81
CA GLU A 216 -17.14 5.80 12.09
C GLU A 216 -15.62 5.98 11.97
N GLU A 217 -14.89 5.38 12.91
CA GLU A 217 -13.42 5.41 12.93
C GLU A 217 -12.88 3.99 13.14
N PHE A 218 -11.91 3.62 12.30
CA PHE A 218 -11.19 2.35 12.38
C PHE A 218 -9.70 2.64 12.54
N ILE A 219 -9.09 2.09 13.58
CA ILE A 219 -7.66 2.22 13.86
C ILE A 219 -7.02 0.86 13.67
N SER A 220 -5.94 0.80 12.89
CA SER A 220 -5.14 -0.39 12.68
C SER A 220 -3.67 -0.12 12.99
N SER A 221 -3.03 -1.11 13.59
CA SER A 221 -1.58 -1.16 13.74
C SER A 221 -0.92 -1.48 12.40
N LEU A 222 0.13 -0.74 12.06
CA LEU A 222 1.03 -1.04 10.95
C LEU A 222 2.23 -1.89 11.40
N TYR A 223 2.30 -2.29 12.68
CA TYR A 223 3.24 -3.33 13.07
C TYR A 223 2.78 -4.69 12.52
N PRO A 224 3.73 -5.61 12.23
CA PRO A 224 3.40 -7.01 12.20
C PRO A 224 2.76 -7.35 13.54
N VAL A 225 1.49 -7.77 13.52
CA VAL A 225 0.96 -8.58 14.62
C VAL A 225 1.90 -9.77 14.66
N LEU A 226 2.76 -9.81 15.69
CA LEU A 226 3.35 -11.06 16.11
C LEU A 226 2.14 -11.95 16.40
N ASN A 227 1.78 -12.79 15.43
CA ASN A 227 1.06 -14.00 15.77
C ASN A 227 1.89 -14.56 16.93
N PRO A 228 1.33 -14.70 18.16
CA PRO A 228 2.05 -15.41 19.20
C PRO A 228 2.39 -16.71 18.52
N LEU A 229 3.70 -16.96 18.28
CA LEU A 229 4.20 -18.07 17.50
C LEU A 229 3.25 -19.22 17.74
N SER A 230 2.36 -19.52 16.78
CA SER A 230 1.43 -20.62 16.94
C SER A 230 2.36 -21.77 17.25
N GLY A 231 2.22 -22.30 18.46
CA GLY A 231 3.31 -22.97 19.19
C GLY A 231 3.71 -24.31 18.60
N ASN A 232 3.92 -24.40 17.30
CA ASN A 232 4.79 -25.37 16.67
C ASN A 232 6.18 -24.73 16.61
N LYS A 233 6.80 -24.58 17.79
CA LYS A 233 8.24 -24.86 17.82
C LYS A 233 8.39 -26.19 17.08
N PRO A 234 9.26 -26.33 16.06
CA PRO A 234 9.67 -27.67 15.70
C PRO A 234 10.17 -28.26 17.01
N ILE A 235 9.47 -29.28 17.52
CA ILE A 235 10.06 -30.16 18.50
C ILE A 235 11.34 -30.60 17.80
N LEU A 236 12.48 -30.06 18.23
CA LEU A 236 13.76 -30.65 17.92
C LEU A 236 13.58 -32.06 18.48
N LYS A 237 13.24 -33.01 17.61
CA LYS A 237 13.37 -34.43 17.91
C LYS A 237 14.88 -34.64 17.97
N LEU A 238 15.48 -34.20 19.08
CA LEU A 238 16.75 -34.72 19.52
C LEU A 238 16.53 -36.23 19.54
N PRO A 239 17.34 -37.02 18.82
CA PRO A 239 17.22 -38.45 18.87
C PRO A 239 17.33 -38.86 20.35
N ILE A 240 16.25 -39.45 20.87
CA ILE A 240 16.06 -39.90 22.27
C ILE A 240 17.11 -40.96 22.68
N GLN A 241 18.09 -41.28 21.82
CA GLN A 241 19.13 -42.26 22.09
C GLN A 241 20.35 -41.75 22.89
N TRP A 242 20.48 -40.44 23.17
CA TRP A 242 21.68 -39.93 23.88
C TRP A 242 21.55 -39.87 25.42
N TYR A 243 20.35 -40.04 25.98
CA TYR A 243 20.15 -39.97 27.44
C TYR A 243 20.40 -41.28 28.20
N PHE A 244 20.62 -42.41 27.51
CA PHE A 244 20.85 -43.70 28.17
C PHE A 244 22.32 -44.03 28.49
N ASN A 245 23.29 -43.21 28.09
CA ASN A 245 24.72 -43.49 28.33
C ASN A 245 25.43 -42.58 29.35
N LEU A 246 24.75 -41.56 29.90
CA LEU A 246 25.37 -40.68 30.92
C LEU A 246 25.13 -41.12 32.37
N ALA A 247 24.09 -41.92 32.63
CA ALA A 247 23.80 -42.46 33.96
C ALA A 247 24.89 -43.41 34.52
N PRO A 248 25.46 -44.36 33.74
CA PRO A 248 26.54 -45.20 34.27
C PRO A 248 27.85 -44.42 34.46
N PHE A 249 28.11 -43.38 33.66
CA PHE A 249 29.34 -42.59 33.75
C PHE A 249 29.41 -41.73 35.04
N LEU A 250 28.27 -41.17 35.46
CA LEU A 250 28.18 -40.41 36.72
C LEU A 250 28.23 -41.31 37.95
N MET A 251 27.71 -42.54 37.88
CA MET A 251 27.83 -43.50 38.98
C MET A 251 29.27 -44.02 39.16
N ILE A 252 30.01 -44.23 38.06
CA ILE A 252 31.43 -44.63 38.12
C ILE A 252 32.29 -43.51 38.74
N LEU A 253 32.05 -42.25 38.37
CA LEU A 253 32.75 -41.09 38.95
C LEU A 253 32.41 -40.90 40.43
N TYR A 254 31.16 -41.15 40.84
CA TYR A 254 30.77 -41.13 42.25
C TYR A 254 31.49 -42.23 43.05
N PHE A 255 31.56 -43.45 42.53
CA PHE A 255 32.26 -44.56 43.21
C PHE A 255 33.77 -44.37 43.30
N LEU A 256 34.41 -43.78 42.27
CA LEU A 256 35.86 -43.51 42.31
C LEU A 256 36.24 -42.43 43.32
N LYS A 257 35.35 -41.45 43.56
CA LYS A 257 35.58 -40.40 44.56
C LYS A 257 35.55 -40.93 46.01
N TYR A 258 34.77 -41.98 46.28
CA TYR A 258 34.52 -42.48 47.64
C TYR A 258 35.25 -43.79 47.98
N LYS A 259 36.16 -44.28 47.12
CA LYS A 259 37.00 -45.47 47.39
C LYS A 259 38.49 -45.18 47.54
N LEU A 260 38.89 -43.92 47.46
CA LEU A 260 40.27 -43.44 47.60
C LEU A 260 40.50 -42.62 48.89
N GLU A 261 39.57 -42.72 49.84
CA GLU A 261 39.76 -42.32 51.24
C GLU A 261 39.80 -43.56 52.15
#